data_AF-A0A5C8NI90-F1
#
_entry.id   AF-A0A5C8NI90-F1
#
_cell.length_a   1.000
_cell.length_b   1.000
_cell.length_c   1.000
_cell.angle_alpha   90.00
_cell.angle_beta   90.00
_cell.angle_gamma   90.00
#
_symmetry.space_group_name_H-M   'P 1'
#
loop_
_entity.id
_entity.type
_entity.pdbx_description
1 polymer ?
#
loop_
_entity_poly.entity_id
_entity_poly.type
_entity_poly.pdbx_seq_one_letter_code
_entity_poly.pdbx_strand_id
1 'polypeptide(L)'
;MGIIKDTKVGMVASDARAAKVNGQSVFVAVFKSGGLSGGSVSGELKHISAMVEAVEAEGWTLEQASYADAGGKVDRMLGVFRPSER
;
A
#
# COMPACT_ATOMS: atom_id res chain seq x y z
N MET A 1 9.95 18.43 0.52
CA MET A 1 9.59 17.13 -0.10
C MET A 1 10.89 16.37 -0.26
N GLY A 2 11.22 15.26 0.38
CA GLY A 2 10.42 14.17 0.94
C GLY A 2 11.01 12.83 0.50
N ILE A 3 12.35 12.72 0.39
CA ILE A 3 13.07 11.64 -0.32
C ILE A 3 12.77 10.24 0.26
N ILE A 4 12.43 10.16 1.54
CA ILE A 4 12.15 8.88 2.24
C ILE A 4 10.73 8.34 1.93
N LYS A 5 9.78 9.21 1.52
CA LYS A 5 8.42 8.78 1.15
C LYS A 5 8.38 8.01 -0.16
N ASP A 6 9.29 8.32 -1.08
CA ASP A 6 9.29 7.79 -2.44
C ASP A 6 9.75 6.32 -2.49
N THR A 7 10.73 5.95 -1.66
CA THR A 7 11.36 4.63 -1.75
C THR A 7 10.40 3.48 -1.45
N LYS A 8 9.55 3.60 -0.42
CA LYS A 8 8.58 2.53 -0.08
C LYS A 8 7.47 2.43 -1.11
N VAL A 9 6.96 3.57 -1.58
CA VAL A 9 5.93 3.62 -2.63
C VAL A 9 6.47 2.97 -3.92
N GLY A 10 7.69 3.32 -4.31
CA GLY A 10 8.36 2.72 -5.49
C GLY A 10 8.64 1.22 -5.36
N MET A 11 8.99 0.74 -4.16
CA MET A 11 9.16 -0.70 -3.90
C MET A 11 7.84 -1.47 -4.10
N VAL A 12 6.74 -0.98 -3.51
CA VAL A 12 5.43 -1.64 -3.64
C VAL A 12 4.96 -1.64 -5.10
N ALA A 13 5.13 -0.52 -5.83
CA ALA A 13 4.83 -0.47 -7.26
C ALA A 13 5.66 -1.48 -8.07
N SER A 14 6.94 -1.64 -7.73
CA SER A 14 7.82 -2.60 -8.40
C SER A 14 7.39 -4.05 -8.13
N ASP A 15 7.01 -4.39 -6.90
CA ASP A 15 6.47 -5.70 -6.52
C ASP A 15 5.14 -5.97 -7.24
N ALA A 16 4.23 -5.00 -7.28
CA ALA A 16 2.95 -5.10 -7.98
C ALA A 16 3.16 -5.31 -9.49
N ARG A 17 4.10 -4.59 -10.10
CA ARG A 17 4.48 -4.79 -11.51
C ARG A 17 5.02 -6.19 -11.74
N ALA A 18 5.95 -6.65 -10.90
CA ALA A 18 6.54 -7.98 -11.01
C ALA A 18 5.46 -9.08 -10.89
N ALA A 19 4.53 -8.93 -9.94
CA ALA A 19 3.42 -9.84 -9.76
C ALA A 19 2.54 -9.95 -11.01
N LYS A 20 2.32 -8.82 -11.69
CA LYS A 20 1.53 -8.78 -12.92
C LYS A 20 2.26 -9.45 -14.09
N VAL A 21 3.56 -9.19 -14.24
CA VAL A 21 4.41 -9.84 -15.24
C VAL A 21 4.46 -11.37 -15.02
N ASN A 22 4.43 -11.81 -13.76
CA ASN A 22 4.38 -13.22 -13.39
C ASN A 22 2.99 -13.86 -13.60
N GLY A 23 1.99 -13.11 -14.09
CA GLY A 23 0.64 -13.62 -14.33
C GLY A 23 -0.13 -13.94 -13.07
N GLN A 24 0.21 -13.33 -11.92
CA GLN A 24 -0.52 -13.57 -10.68
C GLN A 24 -1.95 -13.03 -10.78
N SER A 25 -2.91 -13.82 -10.32
CA SER A 25 -4.33 -13.42 -10.28
C SER A 25 -4.72 -12.69 -8.99
N VAL A 26 -3.81 -12.62 -8.02
CA VAL A 26 -3.97 -11.95 -6.72
C VAL A 26 -2.64 -11.36 -6.31
N PHE A 27 -2.66 -10.10 -5.87
CA PHE A 27 -1.53 -9.45 -5.21
C PHE A 27 -1.93 -9.08 -3.79
N VAL A 28 -1.11 -9.45 -2.80
CA VAL A 28 -1.38 -9.17 -1.38
C VAL A 28 -0.21 -8.36 -0.84
N ALA A 29 -0.51 -7.20 -0.26
CA ALA A 29 0.51 -6.32 0.32
C ALA A 29 0.14 -5.91 1.75
N VAL A 30 1.15 -5.83 2.62
CA VAL A 30 1.02 -5.27 3.97
C VAL A 30 1.71 -3.91 3.99
N PHE A 31 0.90 -2.87 4.06
CA PHE A 31 1.34 -1.49 4.20
C PHE A 31 1.54 -1.17 5.67
N LYS A 32 2.75 -0.74 6.04
CA LYS A 32 3.01 -0.22 7.38
C LYS A 32 3.07 1.30 7.30
N SER A 33 2.40 1.96 8.23
CA SER A 33 2.45 3.44 8.39
C SER A 33 3.90 3.95 8.53
N GLY A 34 4.81 3.08 9.01
CA GLY A 34 6.23 3.37 9.12
C GLY A 34 6.60 4.01 10.45
N GLY A 35 5.70 4.02 11.43
CA GLY A 35 5.98 4.53 12.77
C GLY A 35 6.35 6.01 12.71
N LEU A 36 5.50 6.83 12.08
CA LEU A 36 5.59 8.28 12.22
C LEU A 36 5.34 8.61 13.70
N SER A 37 6.41 8.56 14.50
CA SER A 37 6.46 8.87 15.92
C SER A 37 6.12 10.34 16.14
N GLY A 38 4.83 10.67 16.08
CA GLY A 38 4.31 12.03 16.22
C GLY A 38 3.35 12.47 15.11
N GLY A 39 3.06 11.64 14.11
CA GLY A 39 2.06 11.95 13.09
C GLY A 39 0.64 11.71 13.62
N SER A 40 -0.27 12.66 13.38
CA SER A 40 -1.72 12.42 13.52
C SER A 40 -2.14 11.20 12.67
N VAL A 41 -3.19 10.48 13.09
CA VAL A 41 -3.79 9.34 12.34
C VAL A 41 -3.98 9.66 10.85
N SER A 42 -4.34 10.90 10.50
CA SER A 42 -4.52 11.34 9.12
C SER A 42 -3.22 11.36 8.28
N GLY A 43 -2.04 11.45 8.90
CA GLY A 43 -0.75 11.42 8.20
C GLY A 43 -0.31 10.00 7.84
N GLU A 44 -0.59 9.05 8.73
CA GLU A 44 -0.35 7.63 8.54
C GLU A 44 -1.23 7.07 7.42
N LEU A 45 -2.52 7.41 7.44
CA LEU A 45 -3.46 7.04 6.39
C LEU A 45 -3.10 7.63 5.02
N LYS A 46 -2.60 8.87 4.96
CA LYS A 46 -2.09 9.48 3.71
C LYS A 46 -0.88 8.75 3.12
N HIS A 47 -0.06 8.12 3.96
CA HIS A 47 1.08 7.35 3.46
C HIS A 47 0.62 5.99 2.92
N ILE A 48 -0.32 5.35 3.62
CA ILE A 48 -0.94 4.11 3.16
C ILE A 48 -1.69 4.33 1.84
N SER A 49 -2.46 5.43 1.73
CA SER A 49 -3.17 5.76 0.49
C SER A 49 -2.21 5.90 -0.70
N ALA A 50 -1.10 6.61 -0.54
CA ALA A 50 -0.12 6.77 -1.61
C ALA A 50 0.49 5.43 -2.08
N MET A 51 0.66 4.46 -1.17
CA MET A 51 1.13 3.12 -1.54
C MET A 51 0.04 2.33 -2.28
N VAL A 52 -1.22 2.45 -1.88
CA VAL A 52 -2.35 1.84 -2.59
C VAL A 52 -2.49 2.41 -3.98
N GLU A 53 -2.47 3.73 -4.13
CA GLU A 53 -2.55 4.42 -5.44
C GLU A 53 -1.43 3.97 -6.38
N ALA A 54 -0.22 3.72 -5.85
CA ALA A 54 0.89 3.23 -6.64
C ALA A 54 0.71 1.77 -7.12
N VAL A 55 0.05 0.92 -6.31
CA VAL A 55 -0.35 -0.44 -6.75
C VAL A 55 -1.42 -0.34 -7.83
N GLU A 56 -2.40 0.53 -7.64
CA GLU A 56 -3.49 0.70 -8.60
C GLU A 56 -3.01 1.25 -9.94
N ALA A 57 -2.02 2.14 -9.94
CA ALA A 57 -1.38 2.63 -11.16
C ALA A 57 -0.71 1.53 -12.00
N GLU A 58 -0.32 0.41 -11.39
CA GLU A 58 0.23 -0.77 -12.09
C GLU A 58 -0.88 -1.69 -12.65
N GLY A 59 -2.15 -1.26 -12.57
CA GLY A 59 -3.33 -1.94 -13.09
C GLY A 59 -3.77 -3.09 -12.22
N TRP A 60 -3.76 -2.86 -10.92
CA TRP A 60 -4.39 -3.65 -9.89
C TRP A 60 -5.58 -2.86 -9.31
N THR A 61 -6.59 -3.55 -8.82
CA THR A 61 -7.74 -2.93 -8.14
C THR A 61 -7.78 -3.46 -6.72
N LEU A 62 -7.91 -2.56 -5.74
CA LEU A 62 -8.06 -2.94 -4.34
C LEU A 62 -9.46 -3.53 -4.11
N GLU A 63 -9.53 -4.82 -3.77
CA GLU A 63 -10.79 -5.52 -3.50
C GLU A 63 -11.12 -5.56 -2.01
N GLN A 64 -10.10 -5.80 -1.17
CA GLN A 64 -10.29 -5.88 0.27
C GLN A 64 -9.17 -5.14 0.99
N ALA A 65 -9.57 -4.41 2.02
CA ALA A 65 -8.68 -3.75 2.94
C ALA A 65 -9.01 -4.18 4.37
N SER A 66 -7.99 -4.58 5.12
CA SER A 66 -8.11 -4.82 6.55
C SER A 66 -7.08 -3.97 7.28
N TYR A 67 -7.51 -3.29 8.33
CA TYR A 67 -6.66 -2.42 9.12
C TYR A 67 -6.41 -3.07 10.47
N ALA A 68 -5.15 -3.06 10.90
CA ALA A 68 -4.77 -3.46 12.24
C ALA A 68 -4.34 -2.21 13.01
N ASP A 69 -4.99 -1.97 14.14
CA ASP A 69 -4.57 -0.95 15.08
C ASP A 69 -3.62 -1.54 16.13
N ALA A 70 -2.69 -0.71 16.60
CA ALA A 70 -1.87 -1.00 17.76
C ALA A 70 -1.94 0.21 18.70
N GLY A 71 -2.68 0.07 19.80
CA GLY A 71 -2.82 1.14 20.80
C GLY A 71 -3.56 2.37 20.30
N GLY A 72 -4.63 2.18 19.49
CA GLY A 72 -5.49 3.28 19.01
C GLY A 72 -4.92 4.07 17.81
N LYS A 73 -3.87 3.54 17.15
CA LYS A 73 -3.31 4.09 15.92
C LYS A 73 -3.33 3.03 14.83
N VAL A 74 -3.58 3.46 13.59
CA VAL A 74 -3.51 2.57 12.42
C VAL A 74 -2.05 2.23 12.15
N ASP A 75 -1.61 1.05 12.60
CA ASP A 75 -0.23 0.58 12.45
C ASP A 75 0.00 0.03 11.04
N ARG A 76 -0.97 -0.76 10.54
CA ARG A 76 -0.87 -1.46 9.26
C ARG A 76 -2.19 -1.58 8.54
N MET A 77 -2.10 -1.71 7.23
CA MET A 77 -3.17 -2.13 6.35
C MET A 77 -2.72 -3.36 5.55
N LEU A 78 -3.53 -4.40 5.55
CA LEU A 78 -3.46 -5.49 4.57
C LEU A 78 -4.38 -5.13 3.40
N GLY A 79 -3.83 -5.07 2.19
CA GLY A 79 -4.59 -4.92 0.95
C GLY A 79 -4.55 -6.19 0.12
N VAL A 80 -5.71 -6.65 -0.34
CA VAL A 80 -5.85 -7.69 -1.35
C VAL A 80 -6.29 -7.04 -2.64
N PHE A 81 -5.50 -7.28 -3.70
CA PHE A 81 -5.68 -6.67 -5.00
C PHE A 81 -5.92 -7.75 -6.06
N ARG A 82 -6.76 -7.41 -7.04
CA ARG A 82 -7.00 -8.20 -8.25
C ARG A 82 -6.53 -7.43 -9.49
N PRO A 83 -6.15 -8.11 -10.58
CA PRO A 83 -5.88 -7.42 -11.83
C PRO A 83 -7.10 -6.58 -12.21
N SER A 84 -6.90 -5.32 -12.54
CA SER A 84 -7.99 -4.50 -13.07
C SER A 84 -8.41 -5.12 -14.40
N GLU A 85 -9.61 -5.67 -14.48
CA GLU A 85 -10.17 -6.18 -15.73
C GLU A 85 -10.17 -5.03 -16.75
N ARG A 86 -9.69 -5.33 -17.95
CA ARG A 86 -9.51 -4.35 -19.02
C ARG A 86 -10.80 -4.13 -19.79
#